data_AF-A0A379S5P2-F1
#
_entry.id   AF-A0A379S5P2-F1
#
_cell.length_a   1.000
_cell.length_b   1.000
_cell.length_c   1.000
_cell.angle_alpha   90.00
_cell.angle_beta   90.00
_cell.angle_gamma   90.00
#
_symmetry.space_group_name_H-M   'P 1'
#
loop_
_entity.id
_entity.type
_entity.pdbx_description
1 polymer ?
#
loop_
_entity_poly.entity_id
_entity_poly.type
_entity_poly.pdbx_seq_one_letter_code
_entity_poly.pdbx_strand_id
1 'polypeptide(L)'
;MSRLVVVSNRIAPPDNKGGAGGLAVGVLGALKAAGGLWFGWSGETGNEDEPLKKVTKGNITWASFNLSEQDYEDYYCQFSNAVLWPAFHYRLDLVQFQRPAWEGYMRVNALLAISYCLLSKRTTSFGCMTTTYYHLPANCVNVA
;
A
#
# COMPACT_ATOMS: atom_id res chain seq x y z
N MET A 1 -14.15 20.76 0.40
CA MET A 1 -12.79 20.43 -0.06
C MET A 1 -12.61 18.92 -0.02
N SER A 2 -12.11 18.33 -1.10
CA SER A 2 -11.91 16.88 -1.23
C SER A 2 -10.73 16.40 -0.39
N ARG A 3 -10.91 15.28 0.32
CA ARG A 3 -9.85 14.68 1.14
C ARG A 3 -8.93 13.85 0.24
N LEU A 4 -7.63 14.13 0.24
CA LEU A 4 -6.63 13.29 -0.43
C LEU A 4 -6.53 11.95 0.30
N VAL A 5 -6.65 10.84 -0.43
CA VAL A 5 -6.37 9.51 0.10
C VAL A 5 -5.26 8.88 -0.71
N VAL A 6 -4.16 8.55 -0.03
CA VAL A 6 -3.04 7.84 -0.62
C VAL A 6 -3.06 6.42 -0.10
N VAL A 7 -3.03 5.47 -1.02
CA VAL A 7 -2.86 4.05 -0.72
C VAL A 7 -1.50 3.62 -1.23
N SER A 8 -0.66 3.08 -0.36
CA SER A 8 0.64 2.53 -0.75
C SER A 8 0.88 1.20 -0.07
N ASN A 9 1.73 0.37 -0.68
CA ASN A 9 2.10 -0.90 -0.08
C ASN A 9 2.74 -0.66 1.30
N ARG A 10 3.78 0.18 1.38
CA ARG A 10 4.42 0.55 2.64
C ARG A 10 4.16 2.01 2.98
N ILE A 11 3.86 2.31 4.23
CA ILE A 11 3.77 3.70 4.72
C ILE A 11 5.04 4.11 5.45
N ALA A 12 5.37 5.40 5.42
CA ALA A 12 6.43 5.93 6.27
C ALA A 12 5.88 6.16 7.69
N PRO A 13 6.63 5.76 8.74
CA PRO A 13 6.20 6.02 10.10
C PRO A 13 6.13 7.53 10.38
N PRO A 14 5.14 7.99 11.16
CA PRO A 14 4.92 9.41 11.45
C PRO A 14 6.09 10.07 12.20
N ASP A 15 7.00 9.28 12.76
CA ASP A 15 8.19 9.75 13.48
C ASP A 15 9.46 9.82 12.62
N ASN A 16 9.32 9.74 11.30
CA ASN A 16 10.39 10.04 10.33
C ASN A 16 11.64 9.13 10.44
N LYS A 17 11.53 7.97 11.10
CA LYS A 17 12.64 7.04 11.37
C LYS A 17 12.77 5.87 10.39
N GLY A 18 11.91 5.73 9.37
CA GLY A 18 11.85 4.50 8.58
C GLY A 18 11.67 4.69 7.08
N GLY A 19 12.72 4.37 6.32
CA GLY A 19 12.66 4.05 4.88
C GLY A 19 12.93 5.23 3.94
N ALA A 20 14.20 5.43 3.56
CA ALA A 20 14.64 6.37 2.53
C ALA A 20 14.24 5.91 1.11
N GLY A 21 12.94 5.84 0.83
CA GLY A 21 12.39 5.62 -0.51
C GLY A 21 11.83 6.93 -1.07
N GLY A 22 12.18 7.29 -2.31
CA GLY A 22 11.69 8.51 -2.96
C GLY A 22 10.16 8.63 -2.97
N LEU A 23 9.46 7.49 -2.98
CA LEU A 23 8.01 7.40 -2.84
C LEU A 23 7.50 7.98 -1.52
N ALA A 24 8.08 7.55 -0.40
CA ALA A 24 7.65 7.97 0.93
C ALA A 24 7.81 9.48 1.12
N VAL A 25 8.91 10.04 0.61
CA VAL A 25 9.20 11.47 0.67
C VAL A 25 8.22 12.27 -0.19
N GLY A 26 7.97 11.82 -1.43
CA GLY A 26 7.04 12.49 -2.34
C GLY A 26 5.60 12.48 -1.82
N VAL A 27 5.11 11.32 -1.36
CA VAL A 27 3.77 11.16 -0.80
C VAL A 27 3.60 11.99 0.47
N LEU A 28 4.58 11.98 1.37
CA LEU A 28 4.53 12.80 2.59
C LEU A 28 4.50 14.30 2.26
N GLY A 29 5.23 14.74 1.23
CA GLY A 29 5.20 16.12 0.74
C GLY A 29 3.81 16.53 0.26
N ALA A 30 3.17 15.70 -0.58
CA ALA A 30 1.81 15.94 -1.08
C ALA A 30 0.78 15.96 0.06
N LEU A 31 0.86 15.02 1.00
CA LEU A 31 -0.04 14.95 2.16
C LEU A 31 0.14 16.12 3.13
N LYS A 32 1.36 16.63 3.32
CA LYS A 32 1.59 17.83 4.14
C LYS A 32 0.89 19.05 3.53
N ALA A 33 0.94 19.20 2.21
CA ALA A 33 0.34 20.33 1.50
C ALA A 33 -1.20 20.25 1.46
N ALA A 34 -1.76 19.08 1.12
CA ALA A 34 -3.19 18.91 0.94
C ALA A 34 -3.95 18.53 2.22
N GLY A 35 -3.28 17.88 3.17
CA GLY A 35 -3.93 17.11 4.23
C GLY A 35 -4.61 15.85 3.68
N GLY A 36 -4.82 14.84 4.52
CA GLY A 36 -5.45 13.62 4.01
C GLY A 36 -5.23 12.36 4.83
N LEU A 37 -5.54 11.24 4.20
CA LEU A 37 -5.39 9.89 4.74
C LEU A 37 -4.28 9.16 3.97
N TRP A 38 -3.33 8.59 4.69
CA TRP A 38 -2.36 7.64 4.14
C TRP A 38 -2.66 6.25 4.67
N PHE A 39 -3.10 5.36 3.77
CA PHE A 39 -3.44 3.98 4.06
C PHE A 39 -2.39 3.02 3.49
N GLY A 40 -1.96 2.01 4.26
CA GLY A 40 -0.99 1.02 3.78
C GLY A 40 -0.44 0.11 4.89
N TRP A 41 0.51 -0.75 4.55
CA TRP A 41 1.14 -1.67 5.51
C TRP A 41 2.07 -0.91 6.47
N SER A 42 1.98 -1.25 7.76
CA SER A 42 2.81 -0.69 8.86
C SER A 42 4.30 -1.01 8.71
N GLY A 43 4.64 -2.10 8.03
CA GLY A 43 5.98 -2.68 8.05
C GLY A 43 6.15 -3.78 9.11
N GLU A 44 5.11 -4.09 9.89
CA GLU A 44 5.11 -5.13 10.92
C GLU A 44 4.31 -6.36 10.44
N THR A 45 4.78 -7.54 10.83
CA THR A 45 4.10 -8.83 10.58
C THR A 45 3.46 -9.36 11.85
N GLY A 46 2.38 -10.12 11.70
CA GLY A 46 1.57 -10.66 12.80
C GLY A 46 0.51 -9.67 13.30
N ASN A 47 -0.43 -10.17 14.11
CA ASN A 47 -1.61 -9.44 14.56
C ASN A 47 -2.44 -8.88 13.39
N GLU A 48 -2.52 -9.61 12.28
CA GLU A 48 -3.27 -9.25 11.08
C GLU A 48 -4.78 -9.08 11.32
N ASP A 49 -5.32 -9.75 12.33
CA ASP A 49 -6.72 -9.64 12.75
C ASP A 49 -7.01 -8.38 13.58
N GLU A 50 -5.97 -7.63 13.99
CA GLU A 50 -6.17 -6.39 14.72
C GLU A 50 -6.80 -5.31 13.84
N PRO A 51 -7.68 -4.46 14.44
CA PRO A 51 -8.27 -3.35 13.71
C PRO A 51 -7.19 -2.37 13.22
N LEU A 52 -7.47 -1.72 12.09
CA LEU A 52 -6.59 -0.70 11.50
C LEU A 52 -6.08 0.30 12.54
N LYS A 53 -4.76 0.35 12.71
CA LYS A 53 -4.11 1.31 13.61
C LYS A 53 -4.14 2.69 12.96
N LYS A 54 -4.78 3.64 13.64
CA LYS A 54 -4.93 5.01 13.15
C LYS A 54 -4.14 5.98 13.99
N VAL A 55 -3.29 6.77 13.35
CA VAL A 55 -2.50 7.83 14.01
C VAL A 55 -2.76 9.12 13.26
N THR A 56 -3.03 10.22 13.97
CA THR A 56 -3.20 11.54 13.33
C THR A 56 -2.15 12.49 13.86
N LYS A 57 -1.43 13.17 12.96
CA LYS A 57 -0.39 14.15 13.29
C LYS A 57 -0.53 15.32 12.32
N GLY A 58 -0.88 16.49 12.83
CA GLY A 58 -1.23 17.65 12.01
C GLY A 58 -2.48 17.38 11.16
N ASN A 59 -2.40 17.67 9.86
CA ASN A 59 -3.47 17.47 8.88
C ASN A 59 -3.44 16.10 8.18
N ILE A 60 -2.62 15.16 8.67
CA ILE A 60 -2.44 13.83 8.08
C ILE A 60 -2.92 12.77 9.06
N THR A 61 -3.73 11.84 8.57
CA THR A 61 -4.11 10.61 9.26
C THR A 61 -3.41 9.45 8.57
N TRP A 62 -2.66 8.65 9.33
CA TRP A 62 -2.14 7.36 8.90
C TRP A 62 -3.13 6.28 9.34
N ALA A 63 -3.42 5.34 8.45
CA ALA A 63 -4.18 4.14 8.76
C ALA A 63 -3.36 2.93 8.29
N SER A 64 -2.87 2.13 9.23
CA SER A 64 -2.02 0.99 8.93
C SER A 64 -2.65 -0.34 9.30
N PHE A 65 -2.33 -1.37 8.55
CA PHE A 65 -2.61 -2.76 8.87
C PHE A 65 -1.30 -3.55 8.95
N ASN A 66 -1.34 -4.69 9.60
CA ASN A 66 -0.25 -5.66 9.62
C ASN A 66 -0.55 -6.80 8.65
N LEU A 67 0.51 -7.43 8.15
CA LEU A 67 0.39 -8.62 7.30
C LEU A 67 0.64 -9.88 8.14
N SER A 68 -0.03 -10.98 7.82
CA SER A 68 0.39 -12.29 8.34
C SER A 68 1.81 -12.60 7.82
N GLU A 69 2.54 -13.47 8.50
CA GLU A 69 3.87 -13.89 8.02
C GLU A 69 3.79 -14.54 6.63
N GLN A 70 2.75 -15.34 6.40
CA GLN A 70 2.50 -15.99 5.11
C GLN A 70 2.20 -14.97 4.01
N ASP A 71 1.34 -13.98 4.29
CA ASP A 71 1.05 -12.91 3.33
C ASP A 71 2.28 -12.06 3.05
N TYR A 72 3.07 -11.74 4.08
CA TYR A 72 4.33 -11.04 3.87
C TYR A 72 5.26 -11.81 2.92
N GLU A 73 5.42 -13.12 3.12
CA GLU A 73 6.26 -13.93 2.25
C GLU A 73 5.71 -14.00 0.81
N ASP A 74 4.44 -14.38 0.64
CA ASP A 74 3.84 -14.59 -0.68
C ASP A 74 3.72 -13.28 -1.47
N TYR A 75 3.20 -12.23 -0.84
CA TYR A 75 2.93 -10.95 -1.50
C TYR A 75 4.20 -10.10 -1.63
N TYR A 76 4.99 -9.93 -0.55
CA TYR A 76 6.11 -8.98 -0.54
C TYR A 76 7.41 -9.63 -1.01
N CYS A 77 7.84 -10.73 -0.41
CA CYS A 77 9.11 -11.38 -0.74
C CYS A 77 9.06 -12.05 -2.12
N GLN A 78 8.06 -12.88 -2.36
CA GLN A 78 7.99 -13.72 -3.55
C GLN A 78 7.42 -12.95 -4.75
N PHE A 79 6.12 -12.62 -4.78
CA PHE A 79 5.56 -12.06 -6.00
C PHE A 79 6.08 -10.64 -6.30
N SER A 80 6.08 -9.76 -5.30
CA SER A 80 6.49 -8.38 -5.55
C SER A 80 7.99 -8.22 -5.83
N ASN A 81 8.84 -8.84 -5.01
CA ASN A 81 10.29 -8.66 -5.12
C ASN A 81 11.01 -9.73 -5.96
N ALA A 82 10.49 -10.96 -6.05
CA ALA A 82 11.10 -12.01 -6.87
C ALA A 82 10.46 -12.17 -8.27
N VAL A 83 9.30 -11.56 -8.54
CA VAL A 83 8.68 -11.55 -9.88
C VAL A 83 8.61 -10.13 -10.46
N LEU A 84 7.86 -9.23 -9.85
CA LEU A 84 7.57 -7.93 -10.46
C LEU A 84 8.79 -7.01 -10.51
N TRP A 85 9.56 -6.94 -9.43
CA TRP A 85 10.77 -6.16 -9.37
C TRP A 85 11.78 -6.55 -10.48
N PRO A 86 12.25 -7.80 -10.59
CA PRO A 86 13.18 -8.18 -11.64
C PRO A 86 12.58 -8.06 -13.04
N ALA A 87 11.29 -8.41 -13.24
CA ALA A 87 10.63 -8.30 -14.54
C ALA A 87 10.62 -6.84 -15.05
N PHE A 88 10.25 -5.89 -14.20
CA PHE A 88 10.20 -4.47 -14.58
C PHE A 88 11.57 -3.77 -14.61
N HIS A 89 12.60 -4.42 -14.07
CA HIS A 89 13.98 -3.99 -14.24
C HIS A 89 14.70 -4.77 -15.35
N TYR A 90 13.95 -5.42 -16.26
CA TYR A 90 14.47 -6.16 -17.41
C TYR A 90 15.43 -7.30 -17.03
N ARG A 91 15.31 -7.84 -15.82
CA ARG A 91 16.07 -8.99 -15.30
C ARG A 91 15.21 -10.24 -15.25
N LEU A 92 14.72 -10.66 -16.41
CA LEU A 92 13.88 -11.87 -16.53
C LEU A 92 14.61 -13.14 -16.04
N ASP A 93 15.93 -13.13 -16.04
CA ASP A 93 16.79 -14.19 -15.48
C ASP A 93 16.63 -14.37 -13.95
N LEU A 94 16.19 -13.33 -13.25
CA LEU A 94 15.96 -13.35 -11.80
C LEU A 94 14.50 -13.59 -11.42
N VAL A 95 13.60 -13.72 -12.40
CA VAL A 95 12.17 -13.91 -12.13
C VAL A 95 11.90 -15.31 -11.61
N GLN A 96 11.34 -15.40 -10.40
CA GLN A 96 10.94 -16.66 -9.77
C GLN A 96 9.43 -16.71 -9.59
N PHE A 97 8.71 -17.14 -10.63
CA PHE A 97 7.26 -17.26 -10.55
C PHE A 97 6.87 -18.54 -9.80
N GLN A 98 6.02 -18.38 -8.78
CA GLN A 98 5.34 -19.48 -8.10
C GLN A 98 3.85 -19.17 -8.00
N ARG A 99 3.01 -20.17 -8.26
CA ARG A 99 1.55 -20.00 -8.21
C ARG A 99 1.03 -19.59 -6.82
N PRO A 100 1.53 -20.14 -5.69
CA PRO A 100 1.12 -19.69 -4.36
C PRO A 100 1.42 -18.20 -4.12
N ALA A 101 2.56 -17.71 -4.60
CA ALA A 101 2.93 -16.30 -4.48
C ALA A 101 1.96 -15.39 -5.26
N TRP A 102 1.53 -15.80 -6.45
CA TRP A 102 0.49 -15.07 -7.20
C TRP A 102 -0.86 -15.04 -6.45
N GLU A 103 -1.26 -16.16 -5.87
CA GLU A 103 -2.52 -16.25 -5.12
C GLU A 103 -2.48 -15.40 -3.84
N GLY A 104 -1.38 -15.44 -3.09
CA GLY A 104 -1.16 -14.56 -1.93
C GLY A 104 -1.11 -13.10 -2.33
N TYR A 105 -0.52 -12.80 -3.49
CA TYR A 105 -0.47 -11.46 -4.01
C TYR A 105 -1.86 -10.88 -4.34
N MET A 106 -2.70 -11.66 -5.03
CA MET A 106 -4.09 -11.28 -5.28
C MET A 106 -4.90 -11.14 -3.99
N ARG A 107 -4.70 -12.03 -3.02
CA ARG A 107 -5.38 -12.03 -1.72
C ARG A 107 -5.14 -10.72 -0.96
N VAL A 108 -3.88 -10.32 -0.79
CA VAL A 108 -3.52 -9.08 -0.08
C VAL A 108 -4.07 -7.85 -0.81
N ASN A 109 -4.03 -7.83 -2.14
CA ASN A 109 -4.59 -6.73 -2.93
C ASN A 109 -6.12 -6.62 -2.81
N ALA A 110 -6.83 -7.74 -2.70
CA ALA A 110 -8.26 -7.75 -2.42
C ALA A 110 -8.56 -7.23 -1.00
N LEU A 111 -7.79 -7.64 0.00
CA LEU A 111 -7.91 -7.15 1.39
C LEU A 111 -7.69 -5.63 1.49
N LEU A 112 -6.68 -5.13 0.78
CA LEU A 112 -6.40 -3.70 0.64
C LEU A 112 -7.58 -2.94 0.04
N ALA A 113 -8.16 -3.46 -1.06
CA ALA A 113 -9.30 -2.85 -1.72
C ALA A 113 -10.56 -2.82 -0.83
N ILE A 114 -10.84 -3.90 -0.11
CA ILE A 114 -11.96 -3.97 0.85
C ILE A 114 -11.76 -2.94 1.98
N SER A 115 -10.56 -2.90 2.55
CA SER A 115 -10.20 -1.98 3.63
C SER A 115 -10.32 -0.52 3.18
N TYR A 116 -9.87 -0.21 1.97
CA TYR A 116 -10.05 1.10 1.34
C TYR A 116 -11.54 1.44 1.13
N CYS A 117 -12.34 0.50 0.61
CA CYS A 117 -13.77 0.70 0.40
C CYS A 117 -14.50 1.02 1.72
N LEU A 118 -14.17 0.33 2.81
CA LEU A 118 -14.72 0.60 4.15
C LEU A 118 -14.33 2.00 4.67
N LEU A 119 -13.12 2.46 4.36
CA LEU A 119 -12.67 3.82 4.68
C LEU A 119 -13.35 4.88 3.77
N SER A 120 -13.67 4.50 2.53
CA SER A 120 -14.24 5.37 1.51
C SER A 120 -15.73 5.66 1.74
N LYS A 121 -16.51 4.67 2.20
CA LYS A 121 -17.97 4.82 2.46
C LYS A 121 -18.34 5.89 3.50
N ARG A 122 -17.36 6.56 4.13
CA ARG A 122 -17.57 7.63 5.12
C ARG A 122 -17.27 9.05 4.60
N THR A 123 -17.00 9.28 3.31
CA THR A 123 -16.62 10.64 2.84
C THR A 123 -16.99 10.89 1.38
N THR A 124 -17.52 12.08 1.06
CA THR A 124 -18.31 12.37 -0.15
C THR A 124 -17.52 12.91 -1.37
N SER A 125 -16.19 13.03 -1.33
CA SER A 125 -15.41 13.37 -2.53
C SER A 125 -13.95 12.93 -2.42
N PHE A 126 -13.46 12.16 -3.39
CA PHE A 126 -12.12 11.55 -3.41
C PHE A 126 -11.25 12.14 -4.52
N GLY A 127 -10.07 12.63 -4.15
CA GLY A 127 -8.91 12.64 -5.04
C GLY A 127 -8.09 11.39 -4.71
N CYS A 128 -8.15 10.37 -5.57
CA CYS A 128 -7.34 9.16 -5.41
C CYS A 128 -5.98 9.43 -6.06
N MET A 129 -4.92 9.50 -5.26
CA MET A 129 -3.55 9.46 -5.76
C MET A 129 -2.96 8.11 -5.35
N THR A 130 -3.23 7.09 -6.16
CA THR A 130 -2.54 5.79 -6.10
C THR A 130 -1.11 6.01 -6.56
N THR A 131 -0.19 6.20 -5.62
CA THR A 131 1.24 6.27 -5.96
C THR A 131 1.79 4.85 -5.91
N THR A 132 1.67 4.17 -7.05
CA THR A 132 1.90 2.74 -7.21
C THR A 132 3.35 2.47 -7.61
N TYR A 133 4.14 1.86 -6.73
CA TYR A 133 5.31 1.08 -7.14
C TYR A 133 4.85 -0.37 -7.22
N TYR A 134 4.57 -0.84 -8.43
CA TYR A 134 4.49 -2.22 -8.92
C TYR A 134 3.74 -3.31 -8.12
N HIS A 135 3.12 -3.06 -6.96
CA HIS A 135 2.60 -4.11 -6.08
C HIS A 135 1.06 -4.26 -6.08
N LEU A 136 0.37 -3.71 -7.10
CA LEU A 136 -1.09 -3.81 -7.31
C LEU A 136 -1.46 -3.78 -8.83
N PRO A 137 -1.57 -4.90 -9.56
CA PRO A 137 -2.39 -5.06 -10.74
C PRO A 137 -3.73 -5.60 -10.25
N ALA A 138 -4.57 -4.71 -9.75
CA ALA A 138 -6.01 -4.94 -9.75
C ALA A 138 -6.61 -3.72 -10.43
N ASN A 139 -6.95 -3.91 -11.69
CA ASN A 139 -7.67 -3.01 -12.60
C ASN A 139 -8.43 -1.88 -11.91
N CYS A 140 -8.07 -0.65 -12.24
CA CYS A 140 -8.98 0.50 -12.32
C CYS A 140 -8.40 1.49 -13.34
N VAL A 141 -8.43 1.08 -14.61
CA VAL A 141 -8.43 2.00 -15.75
C VAL A 141 -9.90 2.08 -16.22
N ASN A 142 -10.37 3.30 -16.37
CA ASN A 142 -11.67 3.77 -16.89
C ASN A 142 -12.87 3.82 -15.93
N VAL A 143 -13.05 5.01 -15.33
CA VAL A 143 -14.28 5.79 -15.56
C VAL A 143 -13.86 7.16 -16.13
N ALA A 144 -13.65 7.17 -17.44
CA ALA A 144 -14.01 8.23 -18.37
C ALA A 144 -14.36 7.53 -19.69
#